data_AF-A0A7X6YBB1-F1
#
_entry.id   AF-A0A7X6YBB1-F1
#
_cell.length_a   1.000
_cell.length_b   1.000
_cell.length_c   1.000
_cell.angle_alpha   90.00
_cell.angle_beta   90.00
_cell.angle_gamma   90.00
#
_symmetry.space_group_name_H-M   'P 1'
#
loop_
_entity.id
_entity.type
_entity.pdbx_description
1 polymer ?
#
loop_
_entity_poly.entity_id
_entity_poly.type
_entity_poly.pdbx_seq_one_letter_code
_entity_poly.pdbx_strand_id
1 'polypeptide(L)'
;NVSGGLAKLGSGSLALNAANTYGGTTAVSNGTLSLGAAGALPEGSDIVLSDGILSLGGFTVTGGVVTASGGLLSGGHLQCGSFSKTGEGTLTVAANVEAAAPVTVHEGVMRLVGSQPGLYEAPVAGSFNTTEPMSTGIVTRLTTRMANIVYTEPYNTTWIYKGYVWNRSPTNETWTFAENFDDSVKLMIDGVTVIANGASWDVPTIGSHTLTPGPHAFEARFGQGGGGGGPANSQWWNTTSFGFGVDVYGRHETNLAYFATLTDPGDGSLLTTELTDESPLPAGTELVVAAGAGVDLNGCAQTLAALSGGGAVSNGTLTVTGTLAPGGAGTVGDLTLACDTTLTGTLLIDIGATDNDGLLLDGSLTFGAGATLTVANPGLLETAKQYTIATVSDGHTISGTLDWTNKPNSHWQVKPSSDGTLKLFYVSGTVLWLR
;
A
#
# COMPACT_ATOMS: atom_id res chain seq x y z
N ASN A 1 -27.46 -26.48 20.89
CA ASN A 1 -28.01 -25.66 21.99
C ASN A 1 -28.15 -24.25 21.43
N VAL A 2 -29.38 -23.77 21.20
CA VAL A 2 -29.66 -22.59 20.35
C VAL A 2 -29.21 -21.25 20.97
N SER A 3 -28.74 -21.23 22.22
CA SER A 3 -28.21 -20.02 22.88
C SER A 3 -26.80 -20.16 23.46
N GLY A 4 -26.19 -21.35 23.43
CA GLY A 4 -24.83 -21.56 23.95
C GLY A 4 -23.78 -20.98 23.01
N GLY A 5 -22.71 -20.39 23.54
CA GLY A 5 -21.56 -19.88 22.77
C GLY A 5 -20.27 -20.65 23.06
N LEU A 6 -19.20 -20.28 22.36
CA LEU A 6 -17.85 -20.81 22.55
C LEU A 6 -16.94 -19.73 23.13
N ALA A 7 -16.23 -20.00 24.23
CA ALA A 7 -15.25 -19.08 24.82
C ALA A 7 -13.87 -19.74 24.89
N LYS A 8 -12.87 -19.10 24.27
CA LYS A 8 -11.47 -19.51 24.26
C LYS A 8 -10.65 -18.62 25.19
N LEU A 9 -10.28 -19.18 26.35
CA LEU A 9 -9.68 -18.44 27.47
C LEU A 9 -8.25 -18.87 27.85
N GLY A 10 -7.88 -20.13 27.65
CA GLY A 10 -6.55 -20.64 28.01
C GLY A 10 -5.48 -20.31 26.97
N SER A 11 -4.21 -20.27 27.35
CA SER A 11 -3.08 -19.95 26.44
C SER A 11 -2.79 -21.00 25.37
N GLY A 12 -3.30 -22.23 25.53
CA GLY A 12 -3.12 -23.31 24.55
C GLY A 12 -3.86 -23.09 23.23
N SER A 13 -3.75 -24.05 22.32
CA SER A 13 -4.50 -24.06 21.06
C SER A 13 -5.75 -24.95 21.15
N LEU A 14 -6.84 -24.50 20.54
CA LEU A 14 -8.06 -25.26 20.32
C LEU A 14 -8.34 -25.28 18.81
N ALA A 15 -8.41 -26.48 18.23
CA ALA A 15 -8.80 -26.67 16.83
C ALA A 15 -10.25 -27.16 16.73
N LEU A 16 -11.05 -26.53 15.87
CA LEU A 16 -12.40 -26.95 15.53
C LEU A 16 -12.39 -27.68 14.18
N ASN A 17 -12.30 -29.01 14.23
CA ASN A 17 -12.12 -29.86 13.03
C ASN A 17 -13.43 -30.40 12.45
N ALA A 18 -14.57 -29.84 12.85
CA ALA A 18 -15.89 -30.21 12.37
C ALA A 18 -16.84 -29.01 12.44
N ALA A 19 -17.94 -29.07 11.69
CA ALA A 19 -18.95 -28.04 11.73
C ALA A 19 -19.67 -28.00 13.09
N ASN A 20 -19.94 -26.80 13.61
CA ASN A 20 -20.62 -26.59 14.88
C ASN A 20 -22.00 -25.95 14.70
N THR A 21 -22.90 -26.15 15.66
CA THR A 21 -24.30 -25.71 15.61
C THR A 21 -24.76 -24.98 16.88
N TYR A 22 -23.82 -24.40 17.61
CA TYR A 22 -24.15 -23.53 18.74
C TYR A 22 -24.69 -22.19 18.23
N GLY A 23 -25.57 -21.53 18.99
CA GLY A 23 -26.27 -20.32 18.53
C GLY A 23 -25.77 -19.00 19.15
N GLY A 24 -24.86 -19.07 20.11
CA GLY A 24 -24.28 -17.91 20.79
C GLY A 24 -22.91 -17.50 20.24
N THR A 25 -22.38 -16.41 20.80
CA THR A 25 -21.11 -15.78 20.41
C THR A 25 -19.90 -16.73 20.48
N THR A 26 -18.97 -16.53 19.55
CA THR A 26 -17.61 -17.07 19.60
C THR A 26 -16.68 -16.01 20.19
N ALA A 27 -16.19 -16.21 21.40
CA ALA A 27 -15.29 -15.29 22.08
C ALA A 27 -13.87 -15.88 22.18
N VAL A 28 -12.86 -15.11 21.79
CA VAL A 28 -11.43 -15.44 21.93
C VAL A 28 -10.76 -14.34 22.74
N SER A 29 -10.10 -14.74 23.83
CA SER A 29 -9.42 -13.81 24.76
C SER A 29 -8.02 -14.26 25.16
N ASN A 30 -7.58 -15.44 24.71
CA ASN A 30 -6.21 -15.92 24.89
C ASN A 30 -5.92 -17.15 24.02
N GLY A 31 -4.63 -17.43 23.79
CA GLY A 31 -4.15 -18.57 23.00
C GLY A 31 -4.70 -18.56 21.58
N THR A 32 -4.83 -19.74 20.97
CA THR A 32 -5.28 -19.86 19.57
C THR A 32 -6.59 -20.62 19.45
N LEU A 33 -7.57 -20.07 18.73
CA LEU A 33 -8.70 -20.79 18.16
C LEU A 33 -8.43 -20.97 16.66
N SER A 34 -8.33 -22.21 16.19
CA SER A 34 -8.06 -22.52 14.78
C SER A 34 -9.22 -23.30 14.17
N LEU A 35 -9.65 -22.88 12.98
CA LEU A 35 -10.69 -23.58 12.22
C LEU A 35 -10.03 -24.64 11.33
N GLY A 36 -10.40 -25.90 11.52
CA GLY A 36 -9.90 -27.04 10.74
C GLY A 36 -10.92 -27.59 9.74
N ALA A 37 -12.11 -27.00 9.66
CA ALA A 37 -13.16 -27.40 8.74
C ALA A 37 -14.08 -26.22 8.37
N ALA A 38 -14.71 -26.29 7.20
CA ALA A 38 -15.80 -25.39 6.85
C ALA A 38 -16.96 -25.53 7.86
N GLY A 39 -17.60 -24.40 8.21
CA GLY A 39 -18.66 -24.36 9.23
C GLY A 39 -18.17 -24.61 10.66
N ALA A 40 -16.85 -24.59 10.90
CA ALA A 40 -16.29 -24.72 12.24
C ALA A 40 -16.81 -23.63 13.19
N LEU A 41 -16.99 -22.40 12.69
CA LEU A 41 -17.88 -21.43 13.33
C LEU A 41 -19.27 -21.52 12.68
N PRO A 42 -20.35 -21.56 13.48
CA PRO A 42 -21.71 -21.47 12.97
C PRO A 42 -21.92 -20.18 12.17
N GLU A 43 -22.60 -20.28 11.03
CA GLU A 43 -22.99 -19.13 10.21
C GLU A 43 -23.79 -18.11 11.02
N GLY A 44 -23.45 -16.83 10.88
CA GLY A 44 -24.09 -15.73 11.59
C GLY A 44 -23.70 -15.62 13.07
N SER A 45 -22.80 -16.45 13.58
CA SER A 45 -22.27 -16.29 14.94
C SER A 45 -21.57 -14.95 15.06
N ASP A 46 -21.90 -14.18 16.11
CA ASP A 46 -21.08 -13.05 16.52
C ASP A 46 -19.69 -13.52 16.94
N ILE A 47 -18.68 -12.68 16.70
CA ILE A 47 -17.29 -12.96 17.03
C ILE A 47 -16.77 -11.83 17.91
N VAL A 48 -16.24 -12.18 19.08
CA VAL A 48 -15.54 -11.26 19.97
C VAL A 48 -14.09 -11.68 20.08
N LEU A 49 -13.18 -10.85 19.59
CA LEU A 49 -11.73 -11.08 19.68
C LEU A 49 -11.10 -10.06 20.62
N SER A 50 -11.00 -10.40 21.89
CA SER A 50 -10.47 -9.49 22.90
C SER A 50 -8.94 -9.48 22.95
N ASP A 51 -8.34 -10.66 22.69
CA ASP A 51 -6.90 -10.93 22.58
C ASP A 51 -6.72 -12.36 22.01
N GLY A 52 -5.48 -12.84 21.88
CA GLY A 52 -5.17 -14.17 21.34
C GLY A 52 -5.26 -14.21 19.82
N ILE A 53 -5.44 -15.40 19.26
CA ILE A 53 -5.43 -15.64 17.81
C ILE A 53 -6.73 -16.35 17.41
N LEU A 54 -7.46 -15.76 16.46
CA LEU A 54 -8.49 -16.46 15.68
C LEU A 54 -7.92 -16.74 14.29
N SER A 55 -7.58 -18.00 14.03
CA SER A 55 -7.12 -18.45 12.71
C SER A 55 -8.27 -19.10 11.95
N LEU A 56 -8.70 -18.53 10.83
CA LEU A 56 -9.80 -19.05 10.02
C LEU A 56 -9.38 -20.24 9.14
N GLY A 57 -8.11 -20.66 9.19
CA GLY A 57 -7.61 -21.89 8.56
C GLY A 57 -7.72 -21.91 7.04
N GLY A 58 -7.79 -20.74 6.39
CA GLY A 58 -8.01 -20.64 4.95
C GLY A 58 -9.48 -20.81 4.52
N PHE A 59 -10.41 -20.95 5.47
CA PHE A 59 -11.83 -21.07 5.20
C PHE A 59 -12.51 -19.71 5.06
N THR A 60 -13.63 -19.69 4.32
CA THR A 60 -14.60 -18.60 4.40
C THR A 60 -15.48 -18.77 5.63
N VAL A 61 -15.58 -17.73 6.45
CA VAL A 61 -16.44 -17.65 7.62
C VAL A 61 -17.46 -16.55 7.39
N THR A 62 -18.74 -16.90 7.52
CA THR A 62 -19.84 -15.93 7.52
C THR A 62 -20.22 -15.63 8.97
N GLY A 63 -19.61 -14.61 9.55
CA GLY A 63 -19.90 -14.12 10.89
C GLY A 63 -21.13 -13.21 10.93
N GLY A 64 -21.66 -13.00 12.14
CA GLY A 64 -22.65 -11.97 12.44
C GLY A 64 -21.97 -10.61 12.61
N VAL A 65 -21.98 -10.09 13.83
CA VAL A 65 -21.22 -8.91 14.24
C VAL A 65 -19.84 -9.30 14.74
N VAL A 66 -18.81 -8.57 14.31
CA VAL A 66 -17.44 -8.78 14.77
C VAL A 66 -17.00 -7.57 15.60
N THR A 67 -16.64 -7.81 16.85
CA THR A 67 -16.04 -6.80 17.74
C THR A 67 -14.70 -7.30 18.22
N ALA A 68 -13.66 -6.50 18.04
CA ALA A 68 -12.31 -6.86 18.43
C ALA A 68 -11.68 -5.76 19.27
N SER A 69 -11.05 -6.11 20.40
CA SER A 69 -10.28 -5.17 21.22
C SER A 69 -8.77 -5.31 21.08
N GLY A 70 -8.31 -6.45 20.58
CA GLY A 70 -6.90 -6.75 20.35
C GLY A 70 -6.72 -8.17 19.80
N GLY A 71 -5.46 -8.59 19.64
CA GLY A 71 -5.13 -9.95 19.17
C GLY A 71 -4.88 -10.02 17.66
N LEU A 72 -4.93 -11.23 17.11
CA LEU A 72 -4.67 -11.54 15.70
C LEU A 72 -5.86 -12.27 15.08
N LEU A 73 -6.44 -11.69 14.03
CA LEU A 73 -7.32 -12.40 13.10
C LEU A 73 -6.46 -12.84 11.92
N SER A 74 -6.37 -14.16 11.66
CA SER A 74 -5.49 -14.68 10.62
C SER A 74 -6.11 -15.70 9.66
N GLY A 75 -5.62 -15.71 8.42
CA GLY A 75 -5.72 -16.82 7.47
C GLY A 75 -7.13 -17.21 7.07
N GLY A 76 -7.61 -16.75 5.92
CA GLY A 76 -8.91 -17.10 5.33
C GLY A 76 -9.72 -15.87 4.95
N HIS A 77 -11.03 -16.02 4.84
CA HIS A 77 -11.94 -14.94 4.46
C HIS A 77 -13.07 -14.79 5.47
N LEU A 78 -13.16 -13.64 6.13
CA LEU A 78 -14.24 -13.28 7.04
C LEU A 78 -15.24 -12.38 6.34
N GLN A 79 -16.43 -12.92 6.08
CA GLN A 79 -17.60 -12.14 5.67
C GLN A 79 -18.43 -11.86 6.91
N CYS A 80 -18.84 -10.62 7.14
CA CYS A 80 -19.60 -10.26 8.34
C CYS A 80 -20.60 -9.13 8.11
N GLY A 81 -21.58 -9.00 9.00
CA GLY A 81 -22.52 -7.88 8.97
C GLY A 81 -21.85 -6.55 9.30
N SER A 82 -20.97 -6.55 10.30
CA SER A 82 -20.16 -5.39 10.68
C SER A 82 -18.85 -5.82 11.34
N PHE A 83 -17.83 -4.97 11.22
CA PHE A 83 -16.52 -5.18 11.83
C PHE A 83 -16.09 -3.92 12.58
N SER A 84 -15.87 -4.07 13.89
CA SER A 84 -15.53 -2.95 14.76
C SER A 84 -14.29 -3.25 15.62
N LYS A 85 -13.27 -2.41 15.47
CA LYS A 85 -12.13 -2.34 16.38
C LYS A 85 -12.46 -1.37 17.53
N THR A 86 -12.41 -1.86 18.76
CA THR A 86 -12.68 -1.16 20.02
C THR A 86 -11.50 -1.30 20.98
N GLY A 87 -11.50 -0.63 22.14
CA GLY A 87 -10.44 -0.75 23.15
C GLY A 87 -9.07 -0.18 22.71
N GLU A 88 -8.22 0.13 23.69
CA GLU A 88 -6.92 0.77 23.43
C GLU A 88 -5.87 -0.16 22.78
N GLY A 89 -6.12 -1.47 22.75
CA GLY A 89 -5.19 -2.47 22.23
C GLY A 89 -4.94 -2.39 20.72
N THR A 90 -3.97 -3.18 20.24
CA THR A 90 -3.77 -3.38 18.81
C THR A 90 -4.44 -4.68 18.35
N LEU A 91 -5.26 -4.59 17.31
CA LEU A 91 -5.73 -5.73 16.53
C LEU A 91 -4.87 -5.85 15.28
N THR A 92 -4.28 -7.01 15.04
CA THR A 92 -3.66 -7.35 13.76
C THR A 92 -4.65 -8.12 12.89
N VAL A 93 -4.91 -7.59 11.70
CA VAL A 93 -5.76 -8.20 10.68
C VAL A 93 -4.87 -8.74 9.58
N ALA A 94 -4.68 -10.05 9.61
CA ALA A 94 -3.98 -10.82 8.62
C ALA A 94 -4.97 -11.84 8.04
N ALA A 95 -6.15 -11.38 7.61
CA ALA A 95 -7.18 -12.17 6.97
C ALA A 95 -7.95 -11.27 6.01
N ASN A 96 -8.56 -11.84 4.98
CA ASN A 96 -9.49 -11.08 4.13
C ASN A 96 -10.74 -10.75 4.94
N VAL A 97 -11.14 -9.49 5.00
CA VAL A 97 -12.34 -9.05 5.74
C VAL A 97 -13.29 -8.31 4.81
N GLU A 98 -14.48 -8.86 4.61
CA GLU A 98 -15.57 -8.26 3.84
C GLU A 98 -16.74 -7.99 4.79
N ALA A 99 -16.90 -6.72 5.20
CA ALA A 99 -18.01 -6.29 6.04
C ALA A 99 -19.12 -5.67 5.20
N ALA A 100 -20.38 -6.00 5.48
CA ALA A 100 -21.54 -5.43 4.80
C ALA A 100 -21.81 -3.96 5.19
N ALA A 101 -21.38 -3.57 6.40
CA ALA A 101 -21.39 -2.20 6.90
C ALA A 101 -19.96 -1.63 6.92
N PRO A 102 -19.79 -0.29 7.04
CA PRO A 102 -18.48 0.32 7.18
C PRO A 102 -17.66 -0.33 8.30
N VAL A 103 -16.38 -0.56 8.04
CA VAL A 103 -15.42 -1.00 9.05
C VAL A 103 -15.14 0.18 9.97
N THR A 104 -15.28 -0.01 11.28
CA THR A 104 -15.06 1.09 12.26
C THR A 104 -13.86 0.81 13.16
N VAL A 105 -13.08 1.84 13.44
CA VAL A 105 -12.01 1.84 14.44
C VAL A 105 -12.33 2.93 15.46
N HIS A 106 -12.85 2.53 16.62
CA HIS A 106 -13.26 3.45 17.68
C HIS A 106 -12.11 3.85 18.60
N GLU A 107 -11.22 2.90 18.90
CA GLU A 107 -10.11 3.09 19.84
C GLU A 107 -8.92 2.19 19.45
N GLY A 108 -7.72 2.57 19.92
CA GLY A 108 -6.49 1.81 19.69
C GLY A 108 -6.09 1.75 18.23
N VAL A 109 -5.41 0.67 17.84
CA VAL A 109 -4.86 0.51 16.48
C VAL A 109 -5.39 -0.74 15.80
N MET A 110 -5.85 -0.60 14.56
CA MET A 110 -6.02 -1.71 13.62
C MET A 110 -4.79 -1.77 12.71
N ARG A 111 -3.99 -2.82 12.84
CA ARG A 111 -2.80 -3.07 12.01
C ARG A 111 -3.15 -4.06 10.91
N LEU A 112 -2.95 -3.69 9.66
CA LEU A 112 -3.15 -4.57 8.52
C LEU A 112 -1.90 -5.40 8.24
N VAL A 113 -2.08 -6.52 7.55
CA VAL A 113 -1.01 -7.34 7.01
C VAL A 113 -1.35 -7.66 5.56
N GLY A 114 -0.38 -7.45 4.68
CA GLY A 114 -0.51 -7.56 3.24
C GLY A 114 0.88 -7.47 2.61
N SER A 115 0.94 -7.70 1.29
CA SER A 115 2.21 -7.61 0.55
C SER A 115 2.74 -6.17 0.55
N GLN A 116 4.01 -5.99 0.90
CA GLN A 116 4.65 -4.68 0.83
C GLN A 116 5.13 -4.39 -0.61
N PRO A 117 4.90 -3.17 -1.13
CA PRO A 117 5.43 -2.72 -2.41
C PRO A 117 6.97 -2.74 -2.48
N GLY A 118 7.50 -3.16 -3.63
CA GLY A 118 8.94 -3.14 -3.91
C GLY A 118 9.64 -4.49 -3.78
N LEU A 119 10.96 -4.45 -3.63
CA LEU A 119 11.85 -5.60 -3.48
C LEU A 119 12.73 -5.43 -2.25
N TYR A 120 13.14 -6.53 -1.64
CA TYR A 120 14.23 -6.51 -0.68
C TYR A 120 15.54 -6.18 -1.39
N GLU A 121 16.33 -5.26 -0.85
CA GLU A 121 17.69 -4.90 -1.25
C GLU A 121 18.65 -5.29 -0.12
N ALA A 122 19.72 -6.01 -0.44
CA ALA A 122 20.77 -6.31 0.54
C ALA A 122 22.14 -6.52 -0.12
N PRO A 123 23.25 -6.11 0.54
CA PRO A 123 24.59 -6.40 0.08
C PRO A 123 25.04 -7.80 0.51
N VAL A 124 25.82 -8.47 -0.34
CA VAL A 124 26.62 -9.66 0.00
C VAL A 124 28.06 -9.49 -0.48
N ALA A 125 29.01 -10.16 0.16
CA ALA A 125 30.43 -10.01 -0.16
C ALA A 125 30.80 -10.65 -1.51
N GLY A 126 31.75 -10.04 -2.22
CA GLY A 126 32.30 -10.55 -3.48
C GLY A 126 31.74 -9.85 -4.71
N SER A 127 32.55 -9.77 -5.75
CA SER A 127 32.29 -8.92 -6.93
C SER A 127 31.23 -9.43 -7.88
N PHE A 128 30.93 -10.73 -7.83
CA PHE A 128 29.84 -11.34 -8.57
C PHE A 128 29.32 -12.56 -7.80
N ASN A 129 28.75 -12.31 -6.64
CA ASN A 129 28.23 -13.36 -5.77
C ASN A 129 26.86 -13.82 -6.26
N THR A 130 26.80 -15.02 -6.83
CA THR A 130 25.60 -15.54 -7.50
C THR A 130 24.81 -16.57 -6.68
N THR A 131 25.23 -16.85 -5.44
CA THR A 131 24.73 -18.00 -4.66
C THR A 131 24.36 -17.68 -3.21
N GLU A 132 25.05 -16.74 -2.55
CA GLU A 132 24.77 -16.47 -1.14
C GLU A 132 23.40 -15.81 -0.97
N PRO A 133 22.65 -16.17 0.09
CA PRO A 133 21.37 -15.55 0.41
C PRO A 133 21.59 -14.16 1.05
N MET A 134 20.53 -13.35 1.06
CA MET A 134 20.49 -12.13 1.87
C MET A 134 20.55 -12.50 3.35
N SER A 135 21.40 -11.83 4.13
CA SER A 135 21.55 -12.11 5.57
C SER A 135 21.57 -10.88 6.47
N THR A 136 21.99 -9.72 5.96
CA THR A 136 22.20 -8.49 6.74
C THR A 136 21.88 -7.26 5.90
N GLY A 137 21.48 -6.16 6.54
CA GLY A 137 21.24 -4.89 5.84
C GLY A 137 20.07 -4.93 4.87
N ILE A 138 19.09 -5.81 5.12
CA ILE A 138 17.90 -5.97 4.27
C ILE A 138 17.00 -4.76 4.44
N VAL A 139 16.72 -4.08 3.34
CA VAL A 139 15.80 -2.93 3.29
C VAL A 139 14.83 -3.11 2.12
N THR A 140 13.68 -2.44 2.15
CA THR A 140 12.74 -2.44 1.01
C THR A 140 13.04 -1.27 0.06
N ARG A 141 12.97 -1.54 -1.24
CA ARG A 141 13.17 -0.56 -2.32
C ARG A 141 12.12 -0.71 -3.41
N LEU A 142 11.62 0.41 -3.91
CA LEU A 142 10.71 0.42 -5.06
C LEU A 142 11.44 0.22 -6.41
N THR A 143 12.77 0.24 -6.43
CA THR A 143 13.58 0.12 -7.65
C THR A 143 14.78 -0.78 -7.45
N THR A 144 15.38 -1.25 -8.55
CA THR A 144 16.74 -1.81 -8.57
C THR A 144 17.79 -0.70 -8.46
N ARG A 145 17.74 0.09 -7.37
CA ARG A 145 18.46 1.36 -7.19
C ARG A 145 19.94 1.30 -7.57
N MET A 146 20.67 0.31 -7.08
CA MET A 146 22.12 0.16 -7.29
C MET A 146 22.46 -0.11 -8.75
N ALA A 147 21.52 -0.64 -9.55
CA ALA A 147 21.69 -0.75 -11.00
C ALA A 147 21.57 0.60 -11.72
N ASN A 148 21.01 1.62 -11.07
CA ASN A 148 20.61 2.89 -11.70
C ASN A 148 21.42 4.10 -11.22
N ILE A 149 22.39 3.88 -10.33
CA ILE A 149 23.26 4.94 -9.81
C ILE A 149 24.72 4.55 -9.99
N VAL A 150 25.60 5.55 -10.05
CA VAL A 150 27.05 5.34 -9.93
C VAL A 150 27.42 5.40 -8.46
N TYR A 151 28.13 4.40 -7.96
CA TYR A 151 28.54 4.31 -6.57
C TYR A 151 29.94 3.72 -6.43
N THR A 152 30.57 3.93 -5.28
CA THR A 152 31.87 3.34 -4.95
C THR A 152 31.81 2.71 -3.56
N GLU A 153 32.43 1.54 -3.41
CA GLU A 153 32.50 0.83 -2.14
C GLU A 153 33.94 0.42 -1.84
N PRO A 154 34.35 0.40 -0.56
CA PRO A 154 35.73 0.06 -0.18
C PRO A 154 36.06 -1.42 -0.40
N TYR A 155 35.06 -2.27 -0.67
CA TYR A 155 35.18 -3.71 -0.85
C TYR A 155 34.30 -4.19 -2.00
N ASN A 156 34.62 -5.36 -2.52
CA ASN A 156 33.82 -6.02 -3.54
C ASN A 156 32.49 -6.50 -2.94
N THR A 157 31.39 -6.09 -3.54
CA THR A 157 30.04 -6.39 -3.07
C THR A 157 29.19 -6.87 -4.24
N THR A 158 28.09 -7.52 -3.92
CA THR A 158 26.99 -7.76 -4.85
C THR A 158 25.71 -7.37 -4.17
N TRP A 159 24.96 -6.47 -4.79
CA TRP A 159 23.65 -6.03 -4.34
C TRP A 159 22.58 -6.96 -4.88
N ILE A 160 21.86 -7.63 -3.98
CA ILE A 160 20.76 -8.52 -4.32
C ILE A 160 19.46 -7.72 -4.22
N TYR A 161 18.59 -7.88 -5.22
CA TYR A 161 17.19 -7.49 -5.19
C TYR A 161 16.32 -8.73 -5.27
N LYS A 162 15.40 -8.92 -4.32
CA LYS A 162 14.58 -10.14 -4.24
C LYS A 162 13.14 -9.84 -3.83
N GLY A 163 12.20 -10.54 -4.46
CA GLY A 163 10.78 -10.45 -4.19
C GLY A 163 10.01 -11.08 -5.33
N TYR A 164 8.95 -10.39 -5.76
CA TYR A 164 8.07 -10.83 -6.83
C TYR A 164 7.83 -9.71 -7.82
N VAL A 165 7.77 -10.07 -9.10
CA VAL A 165 7.29 -9.22 -10.18
C VAL A 165 5.92 -9.71 -10.63
N TRP A 166 4.99 -8.79 -10.89
CA TRP A 166 3.60 -9.12 -11.19
C TRP A 166 3.26 -8.91 -12.66
N ASN A 167 2.74 -9.95 -13.29
CA ASN A 167 1.95 -9.81 -14.50
C ASN A 167 0.47 -9.70 -14.11
N ARG A 168 -0.07 -8.49 -14.14
CA ARG A 168 -1.49 -8.21 -13.85
C ARG A 168 -2.40 -8.41 -15.07
N SER A 169 -1.86 -8.76 -16.23
CA SER A 169 -2.63 -9.10 -17.43
C SER A 169 -3.37 -10.44 -17.22
N PRO A 170 -4.57 -10.62 -17.80
CA PRO A 170 -5.24 -11.92 -17.80
C PRO A 170 -4.55 -12.94 -18.73
N THR A 171 -3.54 -12.53 -19.49
CA THR A 171 -2.79 -13.38 -20.43
C THR A 171 -1.31 -13.47 -20.07
N ASN A 172 -0.64 -14.47 -20.63
CA ASN A 172 0.81 -14.55 -20.56
C ASN A 172 1.44 -13.36 -21.29
N GLU A 173 2.37 -12.67 -20.65
CA GLU A 173 3.12 -11.56 -21.23
C GLU A 173 4.60 -11.95 -21.33
N THR A 174 5.24 -11.69 -22.47
CA THR A 174 6.69 -11.86 -22.58
C THR A 174 7.35 -10.52 -22.35
N TRP A 175 8.26 -10.45 -21.37
CA TRP A 175 9.04 -9.25 -21.08
C TRP A 175 10.48 -9.48 -21.50
N THR A 176 11.14 -8.41 -21.94
CA THR A 176 12.56 -8.39 -22.26
C THR A 176 13.28 -7.56 -21.23
N PHE A 177 14.34 -8.10 -20.67
CA PHE A 177 15.23 -7.45 -19.73
C PHE A 177 16.57 -7.23 -20.42
N ALA A 178 17.22 -6.12 -20.08
CA ALA A 178 18.56 -5.86 -20.54
C ALA A 178 19.36 -5.08 -19.50
N GLU A 179 20.68 -5.17 -19.63
CA GLU A 179 21.60 -4.46 -18.77
C GLU A 179 22.81 -3.97 -19.55
N ASN A 180 23.41 -2.91 -19.04
CA ASN A 180 24.82 -2.60 -19.26
C ASN A 180 25.36 -1.97 -17.99
N PHE A 181 25.92 -2.81 -17.12
CA PHE A 181 26.28 -2.47 -15.76
C PHE A 181 27.72 -2.90 -15.45
N ASP A 182 28.46 -1.99 -14.85
CA ASP A 182 29.79 -2.23 -14.31
C ASP A 182 29.68 -2.64 -12.84
N ASP A 183 30.06 -3.86 -12.42
CA ASP A 183 30.84 -4.86 -13.16
C ASP A 183 30.04 -6.06 -13.71
N SER A 184 28.94 -6.44 -13.04
CA SER A 184 28.28 -7.72 -13.33
C SER A 184 26.81 -7.78 -12.94
N VAL A 185 26.04 -8.57 -13.69
CA VAL A 185 24.60 -8.74 -13.51
C VAL A 185 24.18 -10.21 -13.61
N LYS A 186 23.29 -10.62 -12.70
CA LYS A 186 22.52 -11.86 -12.82
C LYS A 186 21.04 -11.56 -12.58
N LEU A 187 20.18 -12.02 -13.46
CA LEU A 187 18.73 -11.99 -13.30
C LEU A 187 18.18 -13.41 -13.35
N MET A 188 17.37 -13.76 -12.35
CA MET A 188 16.57 -14.97 -12.31
C MET A 188 15.09 -14.62 -12.14
N ILE A 189 14.25 -15.30 -12.91
CA ILE A 189 12.79 -15.25 -12.77
C ILE A 189 12.29 -16.68 -12.66
N ASP A 190 11.55 -16.99 -11.59
CA ASP A 190 11.09 -18.35 -11.23
C ASP A 190 12.23 -19.39 -11.21
N GLY A 191 13.41 -18.96 -10.77
CA GLY A 191 14.62 -19.79 -10.74
C GLY A 191 15.27 -20.02 -12.11
N VAL A 192 14.67 -19.53 -13.21
CA VAL A 192 15.26 -19.55 -14.55
C VAL A 192 16.20 -18.37 -14.70
N THR A 193 17.44 -18.62 -15.12
CA THR A 193 18.39 -17.54 -15.42
C THR A 193 18.01 -16.85 -16.73
N VAL A 194 17.73 -15.55 -16.64
CA VAL A 194 17.37 -14.69 -17.79
C VAL A 194 18.59 -13.91 -18.28
N ILE A 195 19.41 -13.40 -17.34
CA ILE A 195 20.69 -12.73 -17.62
C ILE A 195 21.75 -13.31 -16.69
N ALA A 196 22.96 -13.55 -17.21
CA ALA A 196 24.13 -13.94 -16.42
C ALA A 196 25.40 -13.37 -17.06
N ASN A 197 25.63 -12.08 -16.86
CA ASN A 197 26.82 -11.38 -17.34
C ASN A 197 27.77 -11.12 -16.17
N GLY A 198 28.82 -11.93 -16.06
CA GLY A 198 29.92 -11.71 -15.11
C GLY A 198 31.28 -11.59 -15.78
N ALA A 199 31.31 -11.41 -17.10
CA ALA A 199 32.53 -11.50 -17.91
C ALA A 199 32.92 -10.16 -18.56
N SER A 200 31.97 -9.24 -18.76
CA SER A 200 32.24 -7.96 -19.41
C SER A 200 31.27 -6.89 -18.92
N TRP A 201 31.83 -5.79 -18.38
CA TRP A 201 31.07 -4.65 -17.87
C TRP A 201 30.62 -3.67 -18.98
N ASP A 202 31.21 -3.79 -20.19
CA ASP A 202 31.01 -2.90 -21.33
C ASP A 202 30.29 -3.57 -22.52
N VAL A 203 29.71 -4.74 -22.32
CA VAL A 203 28.96 -5.48 -23.35
C VAL A 203 27.52 -5.66 -22.86
N PRO A 204 26.56 -4.88 -23.39
CA PRO A 204 25.18 -5.00 -22.97
C PRO A 204 24.61 -6.38 -23.28
N THR A 205 23.85 -6.96 -22.35
CA THR A 205 23.18 -8.25 -22.53
C THR A 205 21.66 -8.12 -22.46
N ILE A 206 20.96 -9.03 -23.14
CA ILE A 206 19.50 -9.05 -23.27
C ILE A 206 18.96 -10.46 -23.04
N GLY A 207 17.84 -10.57 -22.34
CA GLY A 207 17.16 -11.83 -22.09
C GLY A 207 15.65 -11.63 -21.98
N SER A 208 14.86 -12.58 -22.49
CA SER A 208 13.40 -12.51 -22.39
C SER A 208 12.85 -13.64 -21.52
N HIS A 209 11.73 -13.38 -20.86
CA HIS A 209 11.00 -14.36 -20.05
C HIS A 209 9.49 -14.18 -20.21
N THR A 210 8.74 -15.27 -20.29
CA THR A 210 7.28 -15.25 -20.36
C THR A 210 6.68 -15.39 -18.97
N LEU A 211 5.99 -14.35 -18.52
CA LEU A 211 5.27 -14.28 -17.25
C LEU A 211 3.82 -14.72 -17.48
N THR A 212 3.36 -15.74 -16.78
CA THR A 212 1.93 -16.09 -16.70
C THR A 212 1.16 -15.06 -15.87
N PRO A 213 -0.18 -15.01 -15.90
CA PRO A 213 -0.94 -14.15 -14.99
C PRO A 213 -0.60 -14.42 -13.53
N GLY A 214 -0.29 -13.37 -12.77
CA GLY A 214 0.04 -13.45 -11.34
C GLY A 214 1.50 -13.10 -11.00
N PRO A 215 1.95 -13.48 -9.80
CA PRO A 215 3.28 -13.16 -9.32
C PRO A 215 4.33 -14.16 -9.82
N HIS A 216 5.54 -13.66 -10.05
CA HIS A 216 6.71 -14.42 -10.45
C HIS A 216 7.87 -14.11 -9.51
N ALA A 217 8.57 -15.13 -9.03
CA ALA A 217 9.70 -14.93 -8.14
C ALA A 217 10.82 -14.20 -8.89
N PHE A 218 11.29 -13.09 -8.35
CA PHE A 218 12.28 -12.21 -8.97
C PHE A 218 13.54 -12.15 -8.11
N GLU A 219 14.70 -12.38 -8.73
CA GLU A 219 16.00 -12.13 -8.10
C GLU A 219 16.98 -11.51 -9.09
N ALA A 220 17.38 -10.26 -8.84
CA ALA A 220 18.44 -9.59 -9.59
C ALA A 220 19.66 -9.37 -8.69
N ARG A 221 20.86 -9.43 -9.26
CA ARG A 221 22.13 -9.24 -8.56
C ARG A 221 23.02 -8.34 -9.37
N PHE A 222 23.57 -7.31 -8.74
CA PHE A 222 24.44 -6.30 -9.34
C PHE A 222 25.76 -6.26 -8.56
N GLY A 223 26.83 -6.76 -9.16
CA GLY A 223 28.12 -6.96 -8.49
C GLY A 223 29.17 -5.96 -8.93
N GLN A 224 30.01 -5.52 -7.99
CA GLN A 224 31.16 -4.65 -8.26
C GLN A 224 32.48 -5.20 -7.67
N GLY A 225 33.56 -5.14 -8.45
CA GLY A 225 34.85 -5.78 -8.20
C GLY A 225 36.06 -4.86 -8.05
N GLY A 226 35.89 -3.56 -8.28
CA GLY A 226 36.90 -2.53 -7.97
C GLY A 226 36.59 -1.19 -8.62
N GLY A 227 37.04 -0.08 -8.02
CA GLY A 227 36.77 1.27 -8.52
C GLY A 227 35.38 1.79 -8.14
N GLY A 228 34.33 1.18 -8.68
CA GLY A 228 32.93 1.51 -8.43
C GLY A 228 31.97 0.61 -9.19
N GLY A 229 30.66 0.77 -8.98
CA GLY A 229 29.64 0.09 -9.77
C GLY A 229 28.58 1.05 -10.30
N GLY A 230 27.89 0.66 -11.37
CA GLY A 230 26.81 1.47 -11.92
C GLY A 230 26.56 1.29 -13.42
N PRO A 231 25.67 2.12 -13.99
CA PRO A 231 25.38 2.14 -15.43
C PRO A 231 26.63 2.40 -16.29
N ALA A 232 26.87 1.56 -17.30
CA ALA A 232 27.92 1.76 -18.29
C ALA A 232 27.31 2.24 -19.63
N ASN A 233 28.02 3.13 -20.34
CA ASN A 233 27.64 3.54 -21.70
C ASN A 233 28.52 2.83 -22.72
N SER A 234 27.95 1.86 -23.43
CA SER A 234 28.67 1.08 -24.44
C SER A 234 27.73 0.50 -25.49
N GLN A 235 28.22 0.37 -26.72
CA GLN A 235 27.51 -0.19 -27.85
C GLN A 235 26.12 0.45 -28.07
N TRP A 236 25.05 -0.35 -28.02
CA TRP A 236 23.68 0.12 -28.20
C TRP A 236 23.06 0.69 -26.91
N TRP A 237 23.69 0.47 -25.76
CA TRP A 237 23.31 1.06 -24.47
C TRP A 237 23.97 2.42 -24.30
N ASN A 238 23.41 3.43 -24.95
CA ASN A 238 24.01 4.76 -25.06
C ASN A 238 23.60 5.75 -23.94
N THR A 239 23.33 5.25 -22.73
CA THR A 239 22.96 6.04 -21.54
C THR A 239 23.74 5.61 -20.30
N THR A 240 23.89 6.53 -19.34
CA THR A 240 24.32 6.24 -17.97
C THR A 240 23.22 6.55 -16.94
N SER A 241 21.99 6.82 -17.41
CA SER A 241 20.87 7.15 -16.51
C SER A 241 20.32 5.92 -15.77
N PHE A 242 20.54 4.73 -16.32
CA PHE A 242 20.20 3.45 -15.72
C PHE A 242 21.04 2.33 -16.35
N GLY A 243 21.35 1.29 -15.58
CA GLY A 243 22.15 0.14 -16.01
C GLY A 243 21.33 -1.14 -16.16
N PHE A 244 20.06 -1.13 -15.74
CA PHE A 244 19.13 -2.24 -15.88
C PHE A 244 17.77 -1.74 -16.35
N GLY A 245 17.23 -2.36 -17.40
CA GLY A 245 15.99 -1.95 -18.04
C GLY A 245 15.06 -3.11 -18.35
N VAL A 246 13.77 -2.80 -18.41
CA VAL A 246 12.70 -3.72 -18.79
C VAL A 246 11.89 -3.14 -19.96
N ASP A 247 11.63 -3.97 -20.96
CA ASP A 247 10.62 -3.77 -21.99
C ASP A 247 9.49 -4.78 -21.75
N VAL A 248 8.37 -4.28 -21.23
CA VAL A 248 7.17 -5.09 -20.91
C VAL A 248 6.45 -5.65 -22.14
N TYR A 249 6.84 -5.24 -23.34
CA TYR A 249 6.30 -5.76 -24.60
C TYR A 249 7.15 -6.88 -25.20
N GLY A 250 8.29 -7.21 -24.59
CA GLY A 250 9.06 -8.39 -24.95
C GLY A 250 9.70 -8.37 -26.34
N ARG A 251 10.04 -7.19 -26.88
CA ARG A 251 10.46 -7.05 -28.28
C ARG A 251 11.79 -7.74 -28.59
N HIS A 252 12.65 -7.94 -27.59
CA HIS A 252 13.98 -8.51 -27.75
C HIS A 252 14.83 -7.74 -28.78
N GLU A 253 14.77 -6.41 -28.73
CA GLU A 253 15.47 -5.50 -29.64
C GLU A 253 16.48 -4.62 -28.87
N THR A 254 17.52 -4.15 -29.56
CA THR A 254 18.58 -3.31 -28.99
C THR A 254 18.28 -1.82 -29.06
N ASN A 255 17.01 -1.43 -29.20
CA ASN A 255 16.61 -0.03 -29.19
C ASN A 255 16.34 0.41 -27.74
N LEU A 256 17.26 1.20 -27.17
CA LEU A 256 17.21 1.65 -25.79
C LEU A 256 15.89 2.34 -25.42
N ALA A 257 15.21 2.99 -26.38
CA ALA A 257 13.93 3.68 -26.14
C ALA A 257 12.78 2.75 -25.73
N TYR A 258 12.94 1.43 -25.88
CA TYR A 258 11.95 0.44 -25.43
C TYR A 258 12.08 0.06 -23.96
N PHE A 259 13.21 0.40 -23.32
CA PHE A 259 13.48 0.01 -21.95
C PHE A 259 13.18 1.15 -20.97
N ALA A 260 12.54 0.81 -19.86
CA ALA A 260 12.38 1.67 -18.69
C ALA A 260 13.05 1.03 -17.47
N THR A 261 13.34 1.83 -16.44
CA THR A 261 13.80 1.28 -15.16
C THR A 261 12.71 0.44 -14.52
N LEU A 262 13.07 -0.68 -13.89
CA LEU A 262 12.15 -1.47 -13.10
C LEU A 262 11.81 -0.71 -11.81
N THR A 263 10.64 -0.08 -11.77
CA THR A 263 10.19 0.81 -10.69
C THR A 263 8.75 0.51 -10.33
N ASP A 264 8.51 0.08 -9.09
CA ASP A 264 7.16 0.00 -8.54
C ASP A 264 6.65 1.41 -8.20
N PRO A 265 5.37 1.72 -8.49
CA PRO A 265 4.78 3.02 -8.13
C PRO A 265 4.64 3.27 -6.62
N GLY A 266 4.92 2.29 -5.76
CA GLY A 266 4.67 2.32 -4.33
C GLY A 266 3.31 1.72 -3.95
N ASP A 267 2.60 1.12 -4.90
CA ASP A 267 1.29 0.49 -4.71
C ASP A 267 1.33 -1.06 -4.80
N GLY A 268 2.51 -1.64 -5.07
CA GLY A 268 2.68 -3.08 -5.21
C GLY A 268 2.03 -3.65 -6.46
N SER A 269 1.63 -2.78 -7.41
CA SER A 269 1.05 -3.21 -8.67
C SER A 269 2.06 -3.99 -9.52
N LEU A 270 3.35 -3.65 -9.41
CA LEU A 270 4.43 -4.23 -10.20
C LEU A 270 5.34 -5.15 -9.37
N LEU A 271 5.76 -4.72 -8.19
CA LEU A 271 6.73 -5.44 -7.33
C LEU A 271 6.19 -5.62 -5.92
N THR A 272 6.37 -6.81 -5.36
CA THR A 272 6.14 -7.04 -3.93
C THR A 272 7.29 -7.80 -3.28
N THR A 273 7.58 -7.51 -2.02
CA THR A 273 8.65 -8.17 -1.26
C THR A 273 8.32 -9.64 -0.99
N GLU A 274 7.04 -9.91 -0.73
CA GLU A 274 6.50 -11.20 -0.34
C GLU A 274 5.13 -11.48 -1.00
N LEU A 275 4.78 -12.77 -1.07
CA LEU A 275 3.41 -13.18 -1.31
C LEU A 275 2.73 -13.42 0.03
N THR A 276 1.46 -13.05 0.09
CA THR A 276 0.60 -13.35 1.22
C THR A 276 -0.81 -13.62 0.70
N ASP A 277 -1.45 -14.64 1.27
CA ASP A 277 -2.89 -14.90 1.08
C ASP A 277 -3.75 -13.88 1.85
N GLU A 278 -3.09 -13.11 2.73
CA GLU A 278 -3.66 -11.99 3.48
C GLU A 278 -3.67 -10.75 2.60
N SER A 279 -4.88 -10.28 2.30
CA SER A 279 -5.07 -9.04 1.55
C SER A 279 -5.25 -7.87 2.52
N PRO A 280 -4.77 -6.67 2.14
CA PRO A 280 -5.40 -5.44 2.60
C PRO A 280 -6.93 -5.51 2.47
N LEU A 281 -7.65 -4.65 3.21
CA LEU A 281 -9.10 -4.59 3.15
C LEU A 281 -9.56 -4.48 1.68
N PRO A 282 -10.68 -5.11 1.28
CA PRO A 282 -11.18 -5.04 -0.08
C PRO A 282 -11.31 -3.60 -0.56
N ALA A 283 -11.03 -3.34 -1.84
CA ALA A 283 -11.08 -1.97 -2.40
C ALA A 283 -12.46 -1.30 -2.24
N GLY A 284 -13.52 -2.09 -2.12
CA GLY A 284 -14.89 -1.61 -1.84
C GLY A 284 -15.15 -1.17 -0.39
N THR A 285 -14.16 -1.24 0.49
CA THR A 285 -14.35 -0.98 1.93
C THR A 285 -14.56 0.50 2.21
N GLU A 286 -15.62 0.81 2.96
CA GLU A 286 -15.78 2.08 3.66
C GLU A 286 -15.18 1.97 5.06
N LEU A 287 -14.29 2.88 5.42
CA LEU A 287 -13.57 2.89 6.69
C LEU A 287 -13.87 4.17 7.48
N VAL A 288 -14.21 4.01 8.76
CA VAL A 288 -14.40 5.12 9.70
C VAL A 288 -13.40 4.99 10.84
N VAL A 289 -12.53 5.99 11.00
CA VAL A 289 -11.51 6.03 12.06
C VAL A 289 -11.84 7.16 13.02
N ALA A 290 -12.23 6.81 14.24
CA ALA A 290 -12.59 7.79 15.26
C ALA A 290 -11.38 8.60 15.72
N ALA A 291 -11.64 9.80 16.28
CA ALA A 291 -10.60 10.62 16.86
C ALA A 291 -9.83 9.86 17.97
N GLY A 292 -8.50 9.91 17.90
CA GLY A 292 -7.61 9.17 18.82
C GLY A 292 -7.39 7.69 18.47
N ALA A 293 -8.08 7.15 17.46
CA ALA A 293 -7.84 5.81 16.94
C ALA A 293 -6.93 5.84 15.70
N GLY A 294 -6.32 4.69 15.38
CA GLY A 294 -5.34 4.57 14.30
C GLY A 294 -5.52 3.33 13.43
N VAL A 295 -5.13 3.47 12.17
CA VAL A 295 -4.88 2.36 11.25
C VAL A 295 -3.41 2.37 10.86
N ASP A 296 -2.77 1.23 11.06
CA ASP A 296 -1.38 1.00 10.67
C ASP A 296 -1.38 0.07 9.45
N LEU A 297 -1.00 0.60 8.30
CA LEU A 297 -0.94 -0.15 7.05
C LEU A 297 0.26 -1.12 7.01
N ASN A 298 1.20 -1.03 7.95
CA ASN A 298 2.30 -1.97 8.12
C ASN A 298 3.14 -2.22 6.84
N GLY A 299 3.36 -1.17 6.07
CA GLY A 299 4.06 -1.15 4.79
C GLY A 299 3.21 -1.55 3.59
N CYS A 300 1.93 -1.87 3.76
CA CYS A 300 1.04 -2.29 2.68
C CYS A 300 0.57 -1.10 1.84
N ALA A 301 0.22 -1.40 0.59
CA ALA A 301 -0.62 -0.54 -0.22
C ALA A 301 -2.10 -0.86 0.03
N GLN A 302 -2.88 0.13 0.45
CA GLN A 302 -4.30 -0.03 0.75
C GLN A 302 -5.16 0.83 -0.17
N THR A 303 -6.17 0.23 -0.79
CA THR A 303 -7.22 0.95 -1.53
C THR A 303 -8.54 0.90 -0.76
N LEU A 304 -9.22 2.03 -0.60
CA LEU A 304 -10.53 2.13 0.05
C LEU A 304 -11.56 2.80 -0.86
N ALA A 305 -12.83 2.44 -0.67
CA ALA A 305 -13.95 3.14 -1.29
C ALA A 305 -14.25 4.44 -0.55
N ALA A 306 -14.13 4.46 0.77
CA ALA A 306 -14.23 5.69 1.54
C ALA A 306 -13.37 5.65 2.81
N LEU A 307 -12.92 6.82 3.24
CA LEU A 307 -12.25 7.03 4.51
C LEU A 307 -12.83 8.27 5.19
N SER A 308 -13.23 8.14 6.44
CA SER A 308 -13.78 9.26 7.21
C SER A 308 -13.44 9.22 8.70
N GLY A 309 -13.70 10.33 9.38
CA GLY A 309 -13.52 10.48 10.83
C GLY A 309 -12.29 11.30 11.19
N GLY A 310 -11.98 11.36 12.49
CA GLY A 310 -10.94 12.22 13.06
C GLY A 310 -9.63 11.52 13.45
N GLY A 311 -9.44 10.28 13.00
CA GLY A 311 -8.33 9.42 13.42
C GLY A 311 -7.05 9.58 12.62
N ALA A 312 -6.22 8.53 12.62
CA ALA A 312 -4.97 8.49 11.86
C ALA A 312 -4.84 7.24 10.99
N VAL A 313 -4.20 7.38 9.82
CA VAL A 313 -3.70 6.27 8.99
C VAL A 313 -2.19 6.44 8.79
N SER A 314 -1.41 5.36 8.84
CA SER A 314 0.06 5.45 8.84
C SER A 314 0.75 4.23 8.20
N ASN A 315 2.05 4.38 7.93
CA ASN A 315 2.99 3.32 7.56
C ASN A 315 2.58 2.51 6.32
N GLY A 316 2.49 3.14 5.15
CA GLY A 316 2.16 2.44 3.90
C GLY A 316 1.82 3.44 2.81
N THR A 317 1.02 3.01 1.84
CA THR A 317 0.43 3.91 0.84
C THR A 317 -1.08 3.73 0.83
N LEU A 318 -1.79 4.85 0.63
CA LEU A 318 -3.25 4.88 0.67
C LEU A 318 -3.82 5.39 -0.66
N THR A 319 -4.79 4.67 -1.21
CA THR A 319 -5.64 5.15 -2.30
C THR A 319 -7.09 5.21 -1.83
N VAL A 320 -7.75 6.36 -2.00
CA VAL A 320 -9.19 6.52 -1.77
C VAL A 320 -9.88 6.80 -3.10
N THR A 321 -10.84 5.94 -3.44
CA THR A 321 -11.51 5.96 -4.74
C THR A 321 -12.88 6.64 -4.72
N GLY A 322 -13.54 6.66 -3.57
CA GLY A 322 -14.77 7.43 -3.33
C GLY A 322 -14.50 8.61 -2.41
N THR A 323 -15.10 8.63 -1.22
CA THR A 323 -15.10 9.83 -0.37
C THR A 323 -13.97 9.80 0.66
N LEU A 324 -13.18 10.87 0.74
CA LEU A 324 -12.28 11.20 1.83
C LEU A 324 -12.89 12.37 2.62
N ALA A 325 -13.30 12.13 3.88
CA ALA A 325 -14.03 13.11 4.70
C ALA A 325 -13.38 13.23 6.10
N PRO A 326 -12.41 14.15 6.29
CA PRO A 326 -11.90 14.48 7.62
C PRO A 326 -13.05 14.85 8.56
N GLY A 327 -13.01 14.42 9.82
CA GLY A 327 -14.11 14.64 10.79
C GLY A 327 -15.37 13.79 10.54
N GLY A 328 -15.65 13.46 9.28
CA GLY A 328 -16.86 12.76 8.84
C GLY A 328 -17.98 13.73 8.49
N ALA A 329 -18.90 13.31 7.61
CA ALA A 329 -19.90 14.21 7.04
C ALA A 329 -20.74 14.95 8.11
N GLY A 330 -20.78 16.28 8.00
CA GLY A 330 -21.51 17.16 8.91
C GLY A 330 -20.78 17.44 10.23
N THR A 331 -19.54 16.99 10.39
CA THR A 331 -18.74 17.15 11.61
C THR A 331 -17.38 17.70 11.26
N VAL A 332 -17.08 18.91 11.75
CA VAL A 332 -15.75 19.49 11.58
C VAL A 332 -14.71 18.69 12.36
N GLY A 333 -13.65 18.23 11.69
CA GLY A 333 -12.54 17.54 12.33
C GLY A 333 -11.31 17.33 11.45
N ASP A 334 -10.23 16.92 12.10
CA ASP A 334 -8.96 16.66 11.44
C ASP A 334 -8.74 15.16 11.23
N LEU A 335 -8.30 14.76 10.03
CA LEU A 335 -7.87 13.39 9.72
C LEU A 335 -6.37 13.41 9.41
N THR A 336 -5.60 12.57 10.09
CA THR A 336 -4.15 12.49 9.92
C THR A 336 -3.77 11.33 9.00
N LEU A 337 -2.98 11.61 7.96
CA LEU A 337 -2.45 10.61 7.01
C LEU A 337 -0.92 10.67 7.00
N ALA A 338 -0.27 9.82 7.78
CA ALA A 338 1.18 9.63 7.79
C ALA A 338 1.61 8.60 6.73
N CYS A 339 1.17 8.82 5.50
CA CYS A 339 1.42 7.99 4.33
C CYS A 339 1.16 8.78 3.04
N ASP A 340 1.89 8.43 1.98
CA ASP A 340 1.56 8.94 0.64
C ASP A 340 0.13 8.51 0.27
N THR A 341 -0.68 9.50 -0.13
CA THR A 341 -2.11 9.34 -0.35
C THR A 341 -2.50 9.78 -1.75
N THR A 342 -3.20 8.90 -2.47
CA THR A 342 -3.84 9.21 -3.74
C THR A 342 -5.36 9.28 -3.57
N LEU A 343 -5.98 10.37 -3.98
CA LEU A 343 -7.43 10.51 -4.05
C LEU A 343 -7.86 10.57 -5.51
N THR A 344 -8.76 9.67 -5.92
CA THR A 344 -9.42 9.71 -7.24
C THR A 344 -10.90 10.08 -7.17
N GLY A 345 -11.49 10.04 -5.98
CA GLY A 345 -12.88 10.42 -5.75
C GLY A 345 -13.03 11.84 -5.18
N THR A 346 -13.84 11.98 -4.13
CA THR A 346 -14.26 13.28 -3.57
C THR A 346 -13.58 13.56 -2.25
N LEU A 347 -12.94 14.72 -2.12
CA LEU A 347 -12.60 15.32 -0.85
C LEU A 347 -13.86 16.07 -0.36
N LEU A 348 -14.43 15.63 0.76
CA LEU A 348 -15.57 16.26 1.41
C LEU A 348 -15.06 17.10 2.59
N ILE A 349 -15.42 18.38 2.61
CA ILE A 349 -15.01 19.34 3.65
C ILE A 349 -16.23 20.02 4.26
N ASP A 350 -16.36 19.94 5.57
CA ASP A 350 -17.28 20.70 6.40
C ASP A 350 -16.64 22.03 6.85
N ILE A 351 -17.43 23.10 6.81
CA ILE A 351 -17.08 24.43 7.31
C ILE A 351 -17.78 24.65 8.65
N GLY A 352 -17.02 25.00 9.67
CA GLY A 352 -17.53 25.42 10.97
C GLY A 352 -17.61 26.95 11.09
N ALA A 353 -18.05 27.42 12.26
CA ALA A 353 -18.12 28.86 12.53
C ALA A 353 -16.72 29.48 12.69
N THR A 354 -15.79 28.72 13.25
CA THR A 354 -14.42 29.16 13.58
C THR A 354 -13.33 28.31 12.96
N ASP A 355 -13.69 27.17 12.39
CA ASP A 355 -12.83 26.10 11.91
C ASP A 355 -13.41 25.47 10.63
N ASN A 356 -12.71 24.48 10.09
CA ASN A 356 -13.12 23.67 8.95
C ASN A 356 -12.41 22.32 9.04
N ASP A 357 -12.85 21.34 8.26
CA ASP A 357 -12.15 20.07 8.14
C ASP A 357 -10.71 20.25 7.67
N GLY A 358 -9.80 19.51 8.32
CA GLY A 358 -8.38 19.51 8.01
C GLY A 358 -7.88 18.12 7.64
N LEU A 359 -7.30 17.98 6.44
CA LEU A 359 -6.50 16.82 6.11
C LEU A 359 -5.03 17.10 6.45
N LEU A 360 -4.48 16.41 7.45
CA LEU A 360 -3.11 16.61 7.92
C LEU A 360 -2.24 15.46 7.42
N LEU A 361 -1.24 15.74 6.59
CA LEU A 361 -0.42 14.70 5.98
C LEU A 361 1.05 14.79 6.41
N ASP A 362 1.60 13.63 6.78
CA ASP A 362 3.03 13.36 6.83
C ASP A 362 3.39 12.41 5.68
N GLY A 363 3.11 12.91 4.47
CA GLY A 363 3.06 12.17 3.21
C GLY A 363 2.62 13.10 2.08
N SER A 364 2.90 12.73 0.83
CA SER A 364 2.43 13.48 -0.34
C SER A 364 0.96 13.20 -0.62
N LEU A 365 0.22 14.23 -1.07
CA LEU A 365 -1.15 14.11 -1.55
C LEU A 365 -1.19 14.23 -3.07
N THR A 366 -1.72 13.21 -3.74
CA THR A 366 -1.92 13.22 -5.19
C THR A 366 -3.40 13.17 -5.53
N PHE A 367 -3.88 14.16 -6.26
CA PHE A 367 -5.21 14.14 -6.88
C PHE A 367 -5.14 13.44 -8.23
N GLY A 368 -5.64 12.20 -8.29
CA GLY A 368 -5.74 11.42 -9.50
C GLY A 368 -6.79 11.97 -10.47
N ALA A 369 -6.87 11.37 -11.65
CA ALA A 369 -7.83 11.80 -12.67
C ALA A 369 -9.28 11.72 -12.16
N GLY A 370 -10.01 12.82 -12.27
CA GLY A 370 -11.40 12.90 -11.84
C GLY A 370 -11.61 13.25 -10.36
N ALA A 371 -10.54 13.52 -9.61
CA ALA A 371 -10.65 13.95 -8.22
C ALA A 371 -11.44 15.25 -8.08
N THR A 372 -12.37 15.29 -7.12
CA THR A 372 -13.25 16.44 -6.89
C THR A 372 -13.22 16.93 -5.45
N LEU A 373 -13.57 18.20 -5.26
CA LEU A 373 -13.85 18.80 -3.96
C LEU A 373 -15.35 19.09 -3.85
N THR A 374 -15.94 18.69 -2.73
CA THR A 374 -17.28 19.09 -2.31
C THR A 374 -17.19 19.75 -0.93
N VAL A 375 -17.69 20.99 -0.82
CA VAL A 375 -17.88 21.63 0.49
C VAL A 375 -19.29 21.32 0.97
N ALA A 376 -19.47 20.63 2.09
CA ALA A 376 -20.77 20.12 2.52
C ALA A 376 -21.81 21.23 2.76
N ASN A 377 -21.35 22.36 3.30
CA ASN A 377 -22.17 23.49 3.74
C ASN A 377 -21.61 24.83 3.21
N PRO A 378 -21.61 25.03 1.87
CA PRO A 378 -20.90 26.14 1.22
C PRO A 378 -21.49 27.52 1.55
N GLY A 379 -22.70 27.57 2.11
CA GLY A 379 -23.32 28.81 2.58
C GLY A 379 -22.64 29.42 3.82
N LEU A 380 -21.76 28.66 4.50
CA LEU A 380 -20.96 29.15 5.63
C LEU A 380 -19.61 29.77 5.21
N LEU A 381 -19.29 29.75 3.91
CA LEU A 381 -18.07 30.35 3.41
C LEU A 381 -18.15 31.89 3.48
N GLU A 382 -17.14 32.50 4.11
CA GLU A 382 -17.00 33.94 4.23
C GLU A 382 -15.94 34.44 3.26
N THR A 383 -16.28 35.43 2.43
CA THR A 383 -15.41 35.96 1.37
C THR A 383 -14.15 36.66 1.90
N ALA A 384 -14.11 37.00 3.19
CA ALA A 384 -12.95 37.59 3.86
C ALA A 384 -11.97 36.54 4.43
N LYS A 385 -12.35 35.26 4.46
CA LYS A 385 -11.56 34.17 5.05
C LYS A 385 -10.85 33.35 3.97
N GLN A 386 -9.71 32.77 4.37
CA GLN A 386 -9.06 31.67 3.67
C GLN A 386 -9.15 30.43 4.55
N TYR A 387 -9.51 29.30 3.94
CA TYR A 387 -9.68 28.03 4.63
C TYR A 387 -8.55 27.09 4.21
N THR A 388 -7.78 26.58 5.16
CA THR A 388 -6.77 25.55 4.89
C THR A 388 -7.41 24.19 5.10
N ILE A 389 -7.56 23.43 4.02
CA ILE A 389 -8.30 22.15 4.03
C ILE A 389 -7.39 20.92 3.91
N ALA A 390 -6.13 21.13 3.52
CA ALA A 390 -5.09 20.12 3.64
C ALA A 390 -3.73 20.77 3.91
N THR A 391 -2.88 20.07 4.64
CA THR A 391 -1.48 20.46 4.90
C THR A 391 -0.58 19.25 4.75
N VAL A 392 0.50 19.35 3.98
CA VAL A 392 1.57 18.35 3.92
C VAL A 392 2.79 18.84 4.71
N SER A 393 3.51 17.94 5.36
CA SER A 393 4.77 18.25 6.06
C SER A 393 5.91 18.60 5.07
N ASP A 394 6.98 19.19 5.60
CA ASP A 394 8.15 19.60 4.81
C ASP A 394 8.74 18.43 4.01
N GLY A 395 9.01 18.64 2.73
CA GLY A 395 9.55 17.61 1.84
C GLY A 395 8.49 16.81 1.07
N HIS A 396 7.21 16.99 1.40
CA HIS A 396 6.08 16.38 0.69
C HIS A 396 5.37 17.39 -0.22
N THR A 397 4.53 16.88 -1.14
CA THR A 397 3.87 17.73 -2.14
C THR A 397 2.37 17.46 -2.24
N ILE A 398 1.63 18.49 -2.65
CA ILE A 398 0.25 18.37 -3.13
C ILE A 398 0.29 18.51 -4.65
N SER A 399 -0.14 17.48 -5.37
CA SER A 399 -0.08 17.43 -6.83
C SER A 399 -1.40 16.97 -7.46
N GLY A 400 -1.51 17.10 -8.78
CA GLY A 400 -2.72 16.77 -9.53
C GLY A 400 -3.75 17.91 -9.59
N THR A 401 -4.93 17.62 -10.16
CA THR A 401 -6.02 18.59 -10.32
C THR A 401 -7.18 18.21 -9.42
N LEU A 402 -7.72 19.18 -8.68
CA LEU A 402 -8.91 19.02 -7.85
C LEU A 402 -10.02 19.92 -8.38
N ASP A 403 -11.09 19.34 -8.93
CA ASP A 403 -12.23 20.11 -9.43
C ASP A 403 -13.26 20.37 -8.34
N TRP A 404 -13.56 21.64 -8.06
CA TRP A 404 -14.55 22.02 -7.05
C TRP A 404 -15.95 22.05 -7.67
N THR A 405 -16.69 20.97 -7.48
CA THR A 405 -17.96 20.68 -8.16
C THR A 405 -19.12 21.55 -7.70
N ASN A 406 -19.18 21.89 -6.40
CA ASN A 406 -20.27 22.65 -5.82
C ASN A 406 -19.87 24.08 -5.37
N LYS A 407 -18.86 24.67 -6.02
CA LYS A 407 -18.41 26.04 -5.68
C LYS A 407 -19.54 27.06 -5.87
N PRO A 408 -19.73 28.02 -4.95
CA PRO A 408 -20.84 28.98 -5.03
C PRO A 408 -20.85 29.84 -6.30
N ASN A 409 -19.67 30.22 -6.78
CA ASN A 409 -19.48 31.00 -8.00
C ASN A 409 -18.01 30.91 -8.46
N SER A 410 -17.67 31.54 -9.59
CA SER A 410 -16.33 31.52 -10.18
C SER A 410 -15.25 32.27 -9.40
N HIS A 411 -15.61 33.10 -8.41
CA HIS A 411 -14.63 33.82 -7.59
C HIS A 411 -14.02 32.92 -6.50
N TRP A 412 -14.72 31.86 -6.11
CA TRP A 412 -14.17 30.85 -5.21
C TRP A 412 -13.18 29.96 -5.96
N GLN A 413 -12.02 29.77 -5.35
CA GLN A 413 -10.91 29.00 -5.89
C GLN A 413 -10.41 28.00 -4.85
N VAL A 414 -9.94 26.85 -5.32
CA VAL A 414 -9.15 25.89 -4.56
C VAL A 414 -7.78 25.76 -5.21
N LYS A 415 -6.70 26.00 -4.48
CA LYS A 415 -5.34 25.87 -5.01
C LYS A 415 -4.34 25.38 -3.98
N PRO A 416 -3.37 24.54 -4.38
CA PRO A 416 -2.18 24.30 -3.58
C PRO A 416 -1.36 25.60 -3.49
N SER A 417 -0.73 25.80 -2.34
CA SER A 417 0.16 26.92 -2.04
C SER A 417 1.60 26.41 -1.87
N SER A 418 2.59 27.30 -2.05
CA SER A 418 4.02 26.94 -1.93
C SER A 418 4.46 26.55 -0.52
N ASP A 419 3.61 26.79 0.48
CA ASP A 419 3.83 26.45 1.90
C ASP A 419 3.31 25.04 2.26
N GLY A 420 2.99 24.20 1.27
CA GLY A 420 2.50 22.84 1.51
C GLY A 420 1.01 22.77 1.89
N THR A 421 0.24 23.84 1.73
CA THR A 421 -1.19 23.86 2.06
C THR A 421 -2.10 23.83 0.84
N LEU A 422 -3.28 23.24 0.97
CA LEU A 422 -4.40 23.36 0.03
C LEU A 422 -5.41 24.35 0.60
N LYS A 423 -5.70 25.43 -0.12
CA LYS A 423 -6.52 26.53 0.38
C LYS A 423 -7.76 26.76 -0.47
N LEU A 424 -8.88 27.04 0.21
CA LEU A 424 -10.08 27.65 -0.36
C LEU A 424 -10.09 29.14 -0.08
N PHE A 425 -10.31 29.96 -1.09
CA PHE A 425 -10.33 31.41 -0.94
C PHE A 425 -11.18 32.10 -2.00
N TYR A 426 -11.65 33.31 -1.67
CA TYR A 426 -12.41 34.17 -2.58
C TYR A 426 -11.50 35.19 -3.26
N VAL A 427 -11.64 35.35 -4.58
CA VAL A 427 -10.89 36.35 -5.36
C VAL A 427 -11.77 37.56 -5.65
N SER A 428 -11.52 38.67 -4.93
CA SER A 428 -12.18 39.95 -5.16
C SER A 428 -11.49 40.74 -6.29
N GLY A 429 -12.12 40.86 -7.47
CA GLY A 429 -11.65 41.66 -8.60
C GLY A 429 -11.59 40.90 -9.93
N THR A 430 -11.16 41.59 -11.00
CA THR A 430 -10.95 40.98 -12.33
C THR A 430 -9.60 40.27 -12.37
N VAL A 431 -9.60 38.95 -12.60
CA VAL A 431 -8.36 38.16 -12.77
C VAL A 431 -7.76 38.47 -14.15
N LEU A 432 -6.65 39.20 -14.19
CA LEU A 432 -5.85 39.37 -15.40
C LEU A 432 -4.85 38.20 -15.48
N TRP A 433 -5.10 37.24 -16.37
CA TRP A 433 -4.12 36.18 -16.66
C TRP A 433 -3.03 36.76 -17.56
N LEU A 434 -1.86 37.05 -16.98
CA LEU A 434 -0.64 37.24 -17.78
C LEU A 434 -0.17 35.86 -18.22
N ARG A 435 -0.19 35.63 -19.53
CA ARG A 435 0.37 34.45 -20.18
C ARG A 435 1.88 34.47 -20.16
#